data_AF-A0A1Y0RRM2-F1
#
_entry.id   AF-A0A1Y0RRM2-F1
#
_cell.length_a   1.000
_cell.length_b   1.000
_cell.length_c   1.000
_cell.angle_alpha   90.00
_cell.angle_beta   90.00
_cell.angle_gamma   90.00
#
_symmetry.space_group_name_H-M   'P 1'
#
loop_
_entity.id
_entity.type
_entity.pdbx_description
1 polymer ?
#
loop_
_entity_poly.entity_id
_entity_poly.type
_entity_poly.pdbx_seq_one_letter_code
_entity_poly.pdbx_strand_id
1 'polypeptide(L)'
;MSLQNRVVPSIESYYRNKLAESLKNGGKLEEVKIGWPITIGEIDILTDSQVIEVKMLKDWKYALGQVLAYGSYVDSEFNKIHEKRIHILGKPNEERSLIINKICSSLQVKVEYEPINHNEVLRSMTTPNSRKMSIERQIAIKAILELTNNLEHDLTIPFIQLGKKYGVSRELISQVAKNFGVKSDKKTIERKAHGKTTKYERTGGNKHKSR
;
A
#
# COMPACT_ATOMS: atom_id res chain seq x y z
N MET A 1 30.92 1.82 -6.72
CA MET A 1 29.61 1.91 -7.38
C MET A 1 28.51 1.72 -6.35
N SER A 2 27.85 2.79 -5.93
CA SER A 2 26.77 2.72 -4.94
C SER A 2 25.56 2.01 -5.53
N LEU A 3 25.04 1.03 -4.80
CA LEU A 3 23.74 0.43 -5.07
C LEU A 3 22.69 1.51 -4.79
N GLN A 4 22.31 2.28 -5.80
CA GLN A 4 21.11 3.12 -5.73
C GLN A 4 19.96 2.22 -5.27
N ASN A 5 19.40 2.56 -4.10
CA ASN A 5 18.23 1.92 -3.50
C ASN A 5 17.09 1.89 -4.53
N ARG A 6 16.97 0.79 -5.28
CA ARG A 6 15.77 0.54 -6.09
C ARG A 6 14.63 0.25 -5.13
N VAL A 7 13.87 1.29 -4.80
CA VAL A 7 12.64 1.20 -4.02
C VAL A 7 11.75 0.16 -4.71
N VAL A 8 11.37 -0.88 -3.98
CA VAL A 8 10.39 -1.84 -4.49
C VAL A 8 9.05 -1.12 -4.53
N PRO A 9 8.36 -1.06 -5.68
CA PRO A 9 7.09 -0.38 -5.76
C PRO A 9 6.10 -1.00 -4.76
N SER A 10 5.36 -0.18 -4.01
CA SER A 10 4.18 -0.63 -3.26
C SER A 10 3.06 -1.03 -4.22
N ILE A 11 2.04 -1.76 -3.73
CA ILE A 11 0.82 -2.03 -4.51
C ILE A 11 0.22 -0.72 -5.05
N GLU A 12 0.14 0.30 -4.19
CA GLU A 12 -0.38 1.63 -4.57
C GLU A 12 0.44 2.23 -5.72
N SER A 13 1.77 2.20 -5.65
CA SER A 13 2.62 2.73 -6.73
C SER A 13 2.51 1.93 -8.03
N TYR A 14 2.29 0.61 -7.95
CA TYR A 14 2.06 -0.22 -9.13
C TYR A 14 0.75 0.18 -9.83
N TYR A 15 -0.35 0.26 -9.07
CA TYR A 15 -1.65 0.63 -9.61
C TYR A 15 -1.70 2.09 -10.06
N ARG A 16 -1.01 2.99 -9.36
CA ARG A 16 -0.81 4.38 -9.79
C ARG A 16 -0.17 4.45 -11.17
N ASN A 17 0.93 3.74 -11.36
CA ASN A 17 1.63 3.73 -12.65
C ASN A 17 0.76 3.09 -13.75
N LYS A 18 0.10 1.96 -13.44
CA LYS A 18 -0.84 1.29 -14.35
C LYS A 18 -2.00 2.20 -14.77
N LEU A 19 -2.60 2.90 -13.82
CA LEU A 19 -3.67 3.87 -14.07
C LEU A 19 -3.17 5.04 -14.92
N ALA A 20 -2.00 5.60 -14.59
CA ALA A 20 -1.41 6.68 -15.36
C ALA A 20 -1.11 6.28 -16.81
N GLU A 21 -0.62 5.06 -17.05
CA GLU A 21 -0.44 4.51 -18.40
C GLU A 21 -1.77 4.37 -19.14
N SER A 22 -2.81 3.87 -18.46
CA SER A 22 -4.15 3.77 -19.04
C SER A 22 -4.73 5.15 -19.40
N LEU A 23 -4.49 6.18 -18.59
CA LEU A 23 -4.95 7.54 -18.85
C LEU A 23 -4.24 8.14 -20.06
N LYS A 24 -2.92 7.93 -20.20
CA LYS A 24 -2.14 8.36 -21.37
C LYS A 24 -2.65 7.73 -22.67
N ASN A 25 -3.03 6.46 -22.62
CA ASN A 25 -3.50 5.71 -23.78
C ASN A 25 -4.97 5.99 -24.14
N GLY A 26 -5.72 6.70 -23.28
CA GLY A 26 -7.14 7.03 -23.45
C GLY A 26 -7.45 8.06 -24.53
N GLY A 27 -6.46 8.51 -25.31
CA GLY A 27 -6.66 9.30 -26.53
C GLY A 27 -6.94 10.79 -26.34
N LYS A 28 -6.95 11.30 -25.11
CA LYS A 28 -6.92 12.75 -24.85
C LYS A 28 -5.47 13.20 -24.68
N LEU A 29 -5.11 14.32 -25.30
CA LEU A 29 -3.80 14.99 -25.19
C LEU A 29 -3.52 15.57 -23.78
N GLU A 30 -4.05 14.96 -22.73
CA GLU A 30 -3.82 15.44 -21.36
C GLU A 30 -2.42 15.03 -20.91
N GLU A 31 -1.64 15.99 -20.42
CA GLU A 31 -0.37 15.69 -19.78
C GLU A 31 -0.64 14.90 -18.49
N VAL A 32 0.00 13.73 -18.32
CA VAL A 32 -0.15 12.90 -17.12
C VAL A 32 1.14 12.93 -16.30
N LYS A 33 1.09 13.63 -15.17
CA LYS A 33 2.18 13.76 -14.19
C LYS A 33 1.98 12.74 -13.07
N ILE A 34 3.03 11.97 -12.77
CA ILE A 34 2.99 10.89 -11.76
C ILE A 34 3.91 11.28 -10.60
N GLY A 35 3.43 11.17 -9.36
CA GLY A 35 4.21 11.55 -8.17
C GLY A 35 4.63 13.01 -8.24
N TRP A 36 3.69 13.90 -8.57
CA TRP A 36 3.99 15.31 -8.81
C TRP A 36 4.19 16.04 -7.48
N PRO A 37 5.40 16.58 -7.21
CA PRO A 37 5.66 17.27 -5.97
C PRO A 37 4.99 18.64 -5.97
N ILE A 38 4.36 18.99 -4.85
CA ILE A 38 3.79 20.31 -4.56
C ILE A 38 4.26 20.75 -3.17
N THR A 39 4.04 22.02 -2.81
CA THR A 39 4.47 22.54 -1.51
C THR A 39 3.87 21.78 -0.31
N ILE A 40 2.68 21.21 -0.48
CA ILE A 40 1.94 20.52 0.59
C ILE A 40 1.99 18.98 0.50
N GLY A 41 2.80 18.40 -0.38
CA GLY A 41 2.92 16.95 -0.53
C GLY A 41 3.32 16.47 -1.92
N GLU A 42 3.00 15.21 -2.21
CA GLU A 42 3.16 14.61 -3.53
C GLU A 42 1.79 14.09 -3.99
N ILE A 43 1.36 14.52 -5.18
CA ILE A 43 0.13 14.05 -5.82
C ILE A 43 0.44 12.76 -6.58
N ASP A 44 -0.37 11.71 -6.36
CA ASP A 44 -0.17 10.45 -7.07
C ASP A 44 -0.26 10.61 -8.60
N ILE A 45 -1.36 11.17 -9.10
CA ILE A 45 -1.52 11.49 -10.52
C ILE A 45 -2.20 12.86 -10.66
N LEU A 46 -1.59 13.73 -11.45
CA LEU A 46 -2.15 15.01 -11.89
C LEU A 46 -2.30 14.99 -13.41
N THR A 47 -3.50 15.30 -13.89
CA THR A 47 -3.76 15.60 -15.31
C THR A 47 -4.26 17.03 -15.45
N ASP A 48 -4.42 17.49 -16.69
CA ASP A 48 -5.02 18.80 -16.95
C ASP A 48 -6.45 18.92 -16.41
N SER A 49 -7.15 17.81 -16.18
CA SER A 49 -8.55 17.80 -15.75
C SER A 49 -8.79 17.14 -14.39
N GLN A 50 -7.85 16.34 -13.89
CA GLN A 50 -8.04 15.53 -12.68
C GLN A 50 -6.88 15.63 -11.69
N VAL A 51 -7.23 15.59 -10.40
CA VAL A 51 -6.32 15.27 -9.30
C VAL A 51 -6.74 13.92 -8.73
N ILE A 52 -5.84 12.95 -8.78
CA ILE A 52 -6.15 11.55 -8.43
C ILE A 52 -5.23 11.06 -7.33
N GLU A 53 -5.82 10.50 -6.27
CA GLU A 53 -5.11 9.82 -5.17
C GLU A 53 -5.42 8.31 -5.19
N VAL A 54 -4.38 7.47 -5.14
CA VAL A 54 -4.51 6.01 -5.21
C VAL A 54 -4.25 5.39 -3.84
N LYS A 55 -5.26 4.73 -3.26
CA LYS A 55 -5.13 4.12 -1.92
C LYS A 55 -5.79 2.78 -1.80
N MET A 56 -5.26 1.96 -0.90
CA MET A 56 -5.95 0.75 -0.43
C MET A 56 -7.32 1.10 0.20
N LEU A 57 -8.32 0.23 0.04
CA LEU A 57 -9.68 0.40 0.58
C LEU A 57 -9.73 0.73 2.08
N LYS A 58 -8.81 0.20 2.88
CA LYS A 58 -8.74 0.51 4.31
C LYS A 58 -8.39 1.99 4.59
N ASP A 59 -7.71 2.64 3.65
CA ASP A 59 -7.17 4.00 3.77
C ASP A 59 -7.95 5.02 2.93
N TRP A 60 -9.18 4.69 2.51
CA TRP A 60 -10.02 5.56 1.66
C TRP A 60 -10.25 6.97 2.26
N LYS A 61 -10.32 7.10 3.59
CA LYS A 61 -10.46 8.40 4.26
C LYS A 61 -9.19 9.26 4.12
N TYR A 62 -8.02 8.62 4.15
CA TYR A 62 -6.76 9.31 3.90
C TYR A 62 -6.72 9.81 2.46
N ALA A 63 -7.12 8.97 1.51
CA ALA A 63 -7.22 9.34 0.09
C ALA A 63 -8.12 10.57 -0.11
N LEU A 64 -9.30 10.56 0.54
CA LEU A 64 -10.25 11.66 0.48
C LEU A 64 -9.67 12.97 1.05
N GLY A 65 -9.01 12.91 2.21
CA GLY A 65 -8.38 14.10 2.79
C GLY A 65 -7.28 14.67 1.90
N GLN A 66 -6.42 13.80 1.35
CA GLN A 66 -5.34 14.19 0.45
C GLN A 66 -5.86 14.81 -0.84
N VAL A 67 -6.81 14.16 -1.54
CA VAL A 67 -7.32 14.67 -2.82
C VAL A 67 -8.03 16.02 -2.69
N LEU A 68 -8.70 16.27 -1.55
CA LEU A 68 -9.33 17.56 -1.28
C LEU A 68 -8.28 18.67 -1.06
N ALA A 69 -7.26 18.40 -0.24
CA ALA A 69 -6.18 19.35 0.01
C ALA A 69 -5.39 19.66 -1.27
N TYR A 70 -4.98 18.61 -2.00
CA TYR A 70 -4.25 18.73 -3.25
C TYR A 70 -5.09 19.42 -4.32
N GLY A 71 -6.35 19.03 -4.48
CA GLY A 71 -7.27 19.65 -5.43
C GLY A 71 -7.44 21.15 -5.17
N SER A 72 -7.65 21.57 -3.92
CA SER A 72 -7.76 23.00 -3.59
C SER A 72 -6.49 23.78 -3.89
N TYR A 73 -5.31 23.19 -3.65
CA TYR A 73 -4.02 23.82 -3.93
C TYR A 73 -3.80 23.99 -5.43
N VAL A 74 -3.97 22.90 -6.19
CA VAL A 74 -3.82 22.88 -7.65
C VAL A 74 -4.83 23.82 -8.31
N ASP A 75 -6.08 23.84 -7.84
CA ASP A 75 -7.11 24.71 -8.42
C ASP A 75 -6.72 26.19 -8.32
N SER A 76 -6.12 26.58 -7.18
CA SER A 76 -5.60 27.93 -6.97
C SER A 76 -4.35 28.22 -7.80
N GLU A 77 -3.42 27.27 -7.93
CA GLU A 77 -2.16 27.49 -8.63
C GLU A 77 -2.34 27.57 -10.15
N PHE A 78 -3.23 26.75 -10.71
CA PHE A 78 -3.51 26.73 -12.16
C PHE A 78 -4.72 27.57 -12.56
N ASN A 79 -5.38 28.24 -11.61
CA ASN A 79 -6.60 29.04 -11.82
C ASN A 79 -7.67 28.27 -12.63
N LYS A 80 -7.88 27.01 -12.29
CA LYS A 80 -8.78 26.07 -12.98
C LYS A 80 -9.29 25.01 -12.01
N ILE A 81 -10.57 24.66 -12.10
CA ILE A 81 -11.15 23.59 -11.27
C ILE A 81 -10.82 22.22 -11.87
N HIS A 82 -10.19 21.35 -11.09
CA HIS A 82 -9.91 19.95 -11.41
C HIS A 82 -10.95 19.03 -10.75
N GLU A 83 -11.33 17.98 -11.46
CA GLU A 83 -12.11 16.88 -10.90
C GLU A 83 -11.25 16.11 -9.89
N LYS A 84 -11.76 15.96 -8.67
CA LYS A 84 -11.08 15.24 -7.60
C LYS A 84 -11.52 13.80 -7.64
N ARG A 85 -10.57 12.86 -7.69
CA ARG A 85 -10.85 11.44 -7.77
C ARG A 85 -10.03 10.66 -6.75
N ILE A 86 -10.66 9.75 -6.04
CA ILE A 86 -9.95 8.70 -5.32
C ILE A 86 -10.09 7.39 -6.08
N HIS A 87 -8.97 6.72 -6.28
CA HIS A 87 -8.89 5.42 -6.92
C HIS A 87 -8.57 4.37 -5.85
N ILE A 88 -9.58 3.60 -5.46
CA ILE A 88 -9.55 2.70 -4.32
C ILE A 88 -9.19 1.28 -4.76
N LEU A 89 -8.12 0.74 -4.19
CA LEU A 89 -7.65 -0.61 -4.43
C LEU A 89 -8.33 -1.59 -3.46
N GLY A 90 -8.98 -2.60 -4.04
CA GLY A 90 -9.79 -3.59 -3.33
C GLY A 90 -11.29 -3.32 -3.45
N LYS A 91 -12.08 -4.39 -3.37
CA LYS A 91 -13.54 -4.33 -3.54
C LYS A 91 -14.22 -4.24 -2.17
N PRO A 92 -14.93 -3.14 -1.84
CA PRO A 92 -15.78 -3.12 -0.67
C PRO A 92 -17.01 -4.01 -0.86
N ASN A 93 -17.63 -4.42 0.24
CA ASN A 93 -19.00 -4.92 0.20
C ASN A 93 -19.99 -3.78 -0.14
N GLU A 94 -21.23 -4.15 -0.45
CA GLU A 94 -22.24 -3.21 -0.93
C GLU A 94 -22.51 -2.08 0.06
N GLU A 95 -22.77 -2.40 1.34
CA GLU A 95 -23.02 -1.42 2.40
C GLU A 95 -21.88 -0.40 2.53
N ARG A 96 -20.64 -0.88 2.57
CA ARG A 96 -19.46 0.00 2.68
C ARG A 96 -19.29 0.85 1.43
N SER A 97 -19.56 0.31 0.24
CA SER A 97 -19.49 1.07 -1.01
C SER A 97 -20.51 2.22 -1.02
N LEU A 98 -21.73 1.99 -0.54
CA LEU A 98 -22.78 3.01 -0.44
C LEU A 98 -22.35 4.16 0.48
N ILE A 99 -21.76 3.84 1.64
CA ILE A 99 -21.27 4.85 2.59
C ILE A 99 -20.14 5.67 1.98
N ILE A 100 -19.13 5.01 1.38
CA ILE A 100 -17.98 5.69 0.77
C ILE A 100 -18.44 6.61 -0.36
N ASN A 101 -19.26 6.09 -1.27
CA ASN A 101 -19.78 6.85 -2.41
C ASN A 101 -20.61 8.04 -1.94
N LYS A 102 -21.53 7.86 -0.98
CA LYS A 102 -22.36 8.95 -0.44
C LYS A 102 -21.49 10.08 0.13
N ILE A 103 -20.48 9.75 0.93
CA ILE A 103 -19.58 10.75 1.53
C ILE A 103 -18.78 11.47 0.44
N CYS A 104 -18.16 10.73 -0.48
CA CYS A 104 -17.32 11.33 -1.52
C CYS A 104 -18.14 12.19 -2.49
N SER A 105 -19.33 11.75 -2.90
CA SER A 105 -20.24 12.53 -3.75
C SER A 105 -20.69 13.82 -3.09
N SER A 106 -20.95 13.83 -1.76
CA SER A 106 -21.28 15.07 -1.03
C SER A 106 -20.16 16.11 -1.04
N LEU A 107 -18.93 15.68 -1.32
CA LEU A 107 -17.73 16.51 -1.41
C LEU A 107 -17.24 16.67 -2.86
N GLN A 108 -18.06 16.29 -3.84
CA GLN A 108 -17.74 16.34 -5.28
C GLN A 108 -16.46 15.56 -5.65
N VAL A 109 -16.21 14.45 -4.96
CA VAL A 109 -15.09 13.54 -5.23
C VAL A 109 -15.61 12.29 -5.92
N LYS A 110 -15.05 11.98 -7.10
CA LYS A 110 -15.33 10.75 -7.83
C LYS A 110 -14.62 9.57 -7.15
N VAL A 111 -15.28 8.43 -7.07
CA VAL A 111 -14.72 7.19 -6.52
C VAL A 111 -14.71 6.14 -7.61
N GLU A 112 -13.56 5.49 -7.79
CA GLU A 112 -13.45 4.30 -8.63
C GLU A 112 -12.76 3.18 -7.86
N TYR A 113 -13.22 1.95 -8.03
CA TYR A 113 -12.69 0.78 -7.34
C TYR A 113 -11.96 -0.12 -8.33
N GLU A 114 -10.75 -0.55 -8.00
CA GLU A 114 -9.99 -1.53 -8.79
C GLU A 114 -9.70 -2.78 -7.95
N PRO A 115 -10.13 -3.97 -8.41
CA PRO A 115 -9.75 -5.23 -7.79
C PRO A 115 -8.25 -5.45 -7.82
N ILE A 116 -7.70 -5.97 -6.73
CA ILE A 116 -6.26 -6.24 -6.64
C ILE A 116 -5.96 -7.61 -7.25
N ASN A 117 -5.18 -7.61 -8.34
CA ASN A 117 -4.63 -8.80 -8.96
C ASN A 117 -3.20 -9.01 -8.45
N HIS A 118 -3.10 -9.67 -7.31
CA HIS A 118 -1.81 -9.91 -6.65
C HIS A 118 -0.81 -10.70 -7.52
N ASN A 119 -1.28 -11.54 -8.45
CA ASN A 119 -0.41 -12.26 -9.37
C ASN A 119 0.22 -11.33 -10.42
N GLU A 120 -0.55 -10.36 -10.91
CA GLU A 120 -0.07 -9.35 -11.86
C GLU A 120 0.95 -8.42 -11.20
N VAL A 121 0.65 -7.97 -9.98
CA VAL A 121 1.57 -7.21 -9.13
C VAL A 121 2.86 -7.99 -8.87
N LEU A 122 2.77 -9.28 -8.55
CA LEU A 122 3.94 -10.13 -8.35
C LEU A 122 4.78 -10.21 -9.62
N ARG A 123 4.15 -10.47 -10.77
CA ARG A 123 4.86 -10.58 -12.06
C ARG A 123 5.58 -9.29 -12.42
N SER A 124 4.94 -8.13 -12.23
CA SER A 124 5.55 -6.83 -12.53
C SER A 124 6.79 -6.58 -11.66
N MET A 125 6.74 -7.00 -10.39
CA MET A 125 7.87 -6.93 -9.46
C MET A 125 9.00 -7.94 -9.76
N THR A 126 8.71 -9.06 -10.44
CA THR A 126 9.68 -10.13 -10.75
C THR A 126 10.22 -10.11 -12.18
N THR A 127 9.92 -9.10 -13.00
CA THR A 127 10.43 -9.02 -14.38
C THR A 127 11.96 -8.95 -14.45
N PRO A 128 12.62 -9.43 -15.54
CA PRO A 128 14.08 -9.61 -15.61
C PRO A 128 14.92 -8.34 -15.40
N ASN A 129 14.36 -7.13 -15.50
CA ASN A 129 15.07 -5.89 -15.15
C ASN A 129 15.16 -5.62 -13.63
N SER A 130 14.44 -6.40 -12.80
CA SER A 130 14.56 -6.45 -11.34
C SER A 130 15.61 -7.47 -10.86
N ARG A 131 16.50 -7.94 -11.74
CA ARG A 131 17.65 -8.89 -11.56
C ARG A 131 18.55 -8.72 -10.32
N LYS A 132 18.29 -7.77 -9.42
CA LYS A 132 18.92 -7.65 -8.09
C LYS A 132 18.02 -8.12 -6.94
N MET A 133 16.83 -8.66 -7.21
CA MET A 133 15.97 -9.19 -6.15
C MET A 133 16.37 -10.64 -5.83
N SER A 134 16.86 -10.87 -4.61
CA SER A 134 17.24 -12.21 -4.16
C SER A 134 16.05 -13.16 -4.24
N ILE A 135 16.33 -14.44 -4.51
CA ILE A 135 15.33 -15.52 -4.54
C ILE A 135 14.50 -15.51 -3.25
N GLU A 136 15.15 -15.29 -2.10
CA GLU A 136 14.50 -15.16 -0.79
C GLU A 136 13.44 -14.04 -0.75
N ARG A 137 13.69 -12.92 -1.43
CA ARG A 137 12.76 -11.78 -1.46
C ARG A 137 11.55 -12.05 -2.35
N GLN A 138 11.74 -12.74 -3.47
CA GLN A 138 10.62 -13.19 -4.32
C GLN A 138 9.72 -14.15 -3.55
N ILE A 139 10.33 -15.07 -2.81
CA ILE A 139 9.62 -16.04 -1.97
C ILE A 139 8.87 -15.33 -0.82
N ALA A 140 9.48 -14.33 -0.17
CA ALA A 140 8.79 -13.52 0.85
C ALA A 140 7.58 -12.78 0.28
N ILE A 141 7.70 -12.17 -0.90
CA ILE A 141 6.58 -11.49 -1.56
C ILE A 141 5.44 -12.48 -1.83
N LYS A 142 5.75 -13.63 -2.43
CA LYS A 142 4.75 -14.69 -2.68
C LYS A 142 4.04 -15.11 -1.39
N ALA A 143 4.78 -15.33 -0.31
CA ALA A 143 4.24 -15.72 0.99
C ALA A 143 3.27 -14.67 1.57
N ILE A 144 3.58 -13.37 1.41
CA ILE A 144 2.72 -12.28 1.91
C ILE A 144 1.47 -12.12 1.07
N LEU A 145 1.60 -12.22 -0.25
CA LEU A 145 0.47 -12.12 -1.16
C LEU A 145 -0.52 -13.28 -0.98
N GLU A 146 -0.05 -14.50 -0.74
CA GLU A 146 -0.90 -15.65 -0.40
C GLU A 146 -1.68 -15.44 0.92
N LEU A 147 -1.15 -14.67 1.87
CA LEU A 147 -1.88 -14.30 3.08
C LEU A 147 -2.93 -13.23 2.79
N THR A 148 -2.57 -12.16 2.07
CA THR A 148 -3.50 -11.06 1.82
C THR A 148 -4.67 -11.48 0.95
N ASN A 149 -4.49 -12.49 0.09
CA ASN A 149 -5.56 -13.04 -0.76
C ASN A 149 -6.62 -13.86 0.00
N ASN A 150 -6.25 -14.49 1.12
CA ASN A 150 -7.12 -15.47 1.77
C ASN A 150 -7.98 -14.88 2.89
N LEU A 151 -7.82 -13.60 3.23
CA LEU A 151 -8.16 -13.12 4.56
C LEU A 151 -8.84 -11.74 4.54
N GLU A 152 -10.16 -11.73 4.72
CA GLU A 152 -10.97 -10.54 5.04
C GLU A 152 -10.74 -9.99 6.47
N HIS A 153 -9.83 -10.56 7.25
CA HIS A 153 -9.68 -10.23 8.66
C HIS A 153 -8.24 -10.03 9.10
N ASP A 154 -8.07 -9.09 10.03
CA ASP A 154 -6.90 -8.85 10.87
C ASP A 154 -6.19 -10.15 11.23
N LEU A 155 -5.09 -10.46 10.52
CA LEU A 155 -4.34 -11.67 10.82
C LEU A 155 -2.98 -11.40 11.42
N THR A 156 -3.01 -11.57 12.73
CA THR A 156 -2.02 -12.18 13.62
C THR A 156 -1.50 -13.56 13.14
N ILE A 157 -1.18 -13.77 11.87
CA ILE A 157 -0.36 -14.93 11.50
C ILE A 157 1.09 -14.60 11.84
N PRO A 158 1.78 -15.37 12.71
CA PRO A 158 3.16 -15.05 13.05
C PRO A 158 4.01 -15.19 11.79
N PHE A 159 4.57 -14.09 11.29
CA PHE A 159 5.54 -14.05 10.17
C PHE A 159 6.66 -15.12 10.28
N ILE A 160 6.89 -15.64 11.49
CA ILE A 160 7.76 -16.77 11.82
C ILE A 160 7.34 -18.08 11.13
N GLN A 161 6.04 -18.41 11.13
CA GLN A 161 5.53 -19.64 10.52
C GLN A 161 5.65 -19.58 8.99
N LEU A 162 5.45 -18.39 8.41
CA LEU A 162 5.67 -18.13 6.99
C LEU A 162 7.14 -18.23 6.63
N GLY A 163 8.03 -17.63 7.44
CA GLY A 163 9.47 -17.74 7.22
C GLY A 163 9.94 -19.18 7.18
N LYS A 164 9.45 -20.00 8.13
CA LYS A 164 9.73 -21.44 8.15
C LYS A 164 9.15 -22.17 6.94
N LYS A 165 7.89 -21.91 6.58
CA LYS A 165 7.22 -22.60 5.46
C LYS A 165 7.91 -22.37 4.13
N TYR A 166 8.37 -21.14 3.90
CA TYR A 166 8.94 -20.75 2.60
C TYR A 166 10.47 -20.70 2.59
N GLY A 167 11.13 -21.05 3.70
CA GLY A 167 12.59 -21.03 3.79
C GLY A 167 13.19 -19.63 3.71
N VAL A 168 12.48 -18.62 4.26
CA VAL A 168 12.90 -17.21 4.23
C VAL A 168 13.01 -16.66 5.65
N SER A 169 13.98 -15.76 5.87
CA SER A 169 14.14 -15.13 7.17
C SER A 169 12.88 -14.35 7.57
N ARG A 170 12.58 -14.37 8.88
CA ARG A 170 11.45 -13.64 9.46
C ARG A 170 11.61 -12.14 9.22
N GLU A 171 12.84 -11.65 9.28
CA GLU A 171 13.21 -10.26 9.06
C GLU A 171 12.84 -9.82 7.65
N LEU A 172 13.15 -10.63 6.63
CA LEU A 172 12.81 -10.33 5.24
C LEU A 172 11.30 -10.33 5.02
N ILE A 173 10.58 -11.30 5.60
CA ILE A 173 9.10 -11.32 5.53
C ILE A 173 8.51 -10.09 6.24
N SER A 174 9.03 -9.70 7.40
CA SER A 174 8.53 -8.50 8.10
C SER A 174 8.78 -7.22 7.32
N GLN A 175 9.96 -7.08 6.70
CA GLN A 175 10.27 -5.94 5.83
C GLN A 175 9.36 -5.88 4.61
N VAL A 176 9.17 -7.01 3.93
CA VAL A 176 8.28 -7.08 2.77
C VAL A 176 6.84 -6.78 3.20
N ALA A 177 6.38 -7.34 4.33
CA ALA A 177 5.02 -7.12 4.84
C ALA A 177 4.75 -5.63 5.14
N LYS A 178 5.74 -4.92 5.70
CA LYS A 178 5.66 -3.46 5.88
C LYS A 178 5.52 -2.71 4.55
N ASN A 179 6.25 -3.12 3.51
CA ASN A 179 6.13 -2.52 2.17
C ASN A 179 4.73 -2.76 1.55
N PHE A 180 4.05 -3.83 1.96
CA PHE A 180 2.66 -4.13 1.61
C PHE A 180 1.64 -3.47 2.56
N GLY A 181 2.08 -2.59 3.47
CA GLY A 181 1.22 -1.92 4.44
C GLY A 181 0.57 -2.86 5.47
N VAL A 182 1.11 -4.07 5.64
CA VAL A 182 0.63 -5.03 6.63
C VAL A 182 1.20 -4.65 7.99
N LYS A 183 0.33 -4.44 8.99
CA LYS A 183 0.76 -4.15 10.37
C LYS A 183 1.35 -5.42 10.99
N SER A 184 2.55 -5.29 11.57
CA SER A 184 3.10 -6.32 12.44
C SER A 184 2.66 -6.06 13.87
N ASP A 185 2.00 -7.02 14.52
CA ASP A 185 1.68 -6.94 15.95
C ASP A 185 2.95 -6.78 16.79
N LYS A 186 3.20 -5.57 17.27
CA LYS A 186 4.06 -5.31 18.42
C LYS A 186 3.23 -5.56 19.67
N LYS A 187 3.24 -6.77 20.23
CA LYS A 187 2.72 -6.99 21.59
C LYS A 187 3.79 -6.58 22.61
N THR A 188 3.58 -5.45 23.28
CA THR A 188 4.28 -5.09 24.51
C THR A 188 3.79 -6.01 25.62
N ILE A 189 4.68 -6.77 26.24
CA ILE A 189 4.35 -7.65 27.36
C ILE A 189 5.00 -7.10 28.62
N GLU A 190 4.20 -6.93 29.67
CA GLU A 190 4.67 -6.57 30.99
C GLU A 190 4.82 -7.84 31.84
N ARG A 191 6.01 -8.05 32.42
CA ARG A 191 6.18 -9.04 33.48
C ARG A 191 6.51 -8.34 34.79
N LYS A 192 5.83 -8.77 35.86
CA LYS A 192 6.16 -8.43 37.24
C LYS A 192 6.81 -9.64 37.91
N ALA A 193 8.01 -9.47 38.42
CA ALA A 193 8.69 -10.44 39.26
C ALA A 193 9.44 -9.71 40.38
N HIS A 194 9.32 -10.21 41.61
CA HIS A 194 10.00 -9.67 42.81
C HIS A 194 9.87 -8.15 42.97
N GLY A 195 8.65 -7.62 42.80
CA GLY A 195 8.37 -6.18 42.98
C GLY A 195 8.88 -5.26 41.85
N LYS A 196 9.55 -5.80 40.82
CA LYS A 196 9.99 -5.02 39.64
C LYS A 196 9.15 -5.37 38.41
N THR A 197 8.77 -4.33 37.67
CA THR A 197 8.09 -4.46 36.38
C THR A 197 9.11 -4.26 35.27
N THR A 198 9.24 -5.23 34.37
CA THR A 198 10.12 -5.13 33.20
C THR A 198 9.26 -5.15 31.93
N LYS A 199 9.42 -4.12 31.10
CA LYS A 199 8.78 -4.01 29.78
C LYS A 199 9.76 -4.48 28.72
N TYR A 200 9.32 -5.35 27.81
CA TYR A 200 10.12 -5.72 26.65
C TYR A 200 9.26 -5.93 25.41
N GLU A 201 9.79 -5.47 24.27
CA GLU A 201 9.22 -5.74 22.95
C GLU A 201 9.49 -7.20 22.59
N ARG A 202 8.47 -8.06 22.71
CA ARG A 202 8.61 -9.47 22.35
C ARG A 202 8.36 -9.64 20.85
N THR A 203 9.42 -9.62 20.04
CA THR A 203 9.38 -10.20 18.70
C THR A 203 9.39 -11.72 18.85
N GLY A 204 8.20 -12.33 19.01
CA GLY A 204 8.00 -13.76 19.32
C GLY A 204 9.11 -14.71 18.83
N GLY A 205 9.91 -15.23 19.75
CA GLY A 205 10.91 -16.25 19.47
C GLY A 205 10.95 -17.18 20.67
N ASN A 206 10.37 -18.36 20.56
CA ASN A 206 10.58 -19.41 21.55
C ASN A 206 11.96 -20.03 21.27
N LYS A 207 12.92 -19.78 22.17
CA LYS A 207 14.04 -20.71 22.37
C LYS A 207 13.49 -21.89 23.19
N HIS A 208 13.40 -23.06 22.59
CA HIS A 208 13.35 -24.31 23.36
C HIS A 208 14.72 -24.49 24.02
N LYS A 209 14.73 -24.61 25.35
CA LYS A 209 15.74 -25.40 26.06
C LYS A 209 15.13 -26.78 26.32
N SER A 210 15.96 -27.77 26.08
CA SER A 210 15.78 -29.21 26.16
C SER A 210 15.23 -29.73 27.49
N ARG A 211 14.46 -30.82 27.40
CA ARG A 211 14.76 -32.03 28.16
C ARG A 211 14.86 -33.18 27.17
#